data_AF-A0A9E5E1V2-F1
#
_entry.id   AF-A0A9E5E1V2-F1
#
_cell.length_a   1.000
_cell.length_b   1.000
_cell.length_c   1.000
_cell.angle_alpha   90.00
_cell.angle_beta   90.00
_cell.angle_gamma   90.00
#
_symmetry.space_group_name_H-M   'P 1'
#
loop_
_entity.id
_entity.type
_entity.pdbx_description
1 polymer ?
#
loop_
_entity_poly.entity_id
_entity_poly.type
_entity_poly.pdbx_seq_one_letter_code
_entity_poly.pdbx_strand_id
1 'polypeptide(L)'
;MTSMPSTTYKKATQALNILARKKDGKINKMKAIKLIFLADRLHLRKYGRPIVGDMYWAMKLGPVGSLAKNVAELSSISDEALMYAKKYIKPTDEKKQTLVSLKQEDVSVFSKTDLECIEAVYKEFSDKDQFELAEITHTYSEWIKHKKELDGGKKRVKMDYDDFFVDTPKRDNLFSQNKSDLEMAKETFSEQKEVVTFFAR
;
A
#
# COMPACT_ATOMS: atom_id res chain seq x y z
N MET A 1 9.38 -7.47 19.36
CA MET A 1 8.02 -7.47 18.81
C MET A 1 7.65 -6.02 18.54
N THR A 2 7.85 -5.55 17.31
CA THR A 2 7.49 -4.17 16.95
C THR A 2 5.96 -4.12 16.86
N SER A 3 5.31 -3.59 17.88
CA SER A 3 3.89 -3.26 17.82
C SER A 3 3.70 -2.38 16.58
N MET A 4 2.82 -2.79 15.66
CA MET A 4 2.36 -1.88 14.62
C MET A 4 1.81 -0.63 15.32
N PRO A 5 2.16 0.60 14.88
CA PRO A 5 1.55 1.79 15.44
C PRO A 5 0.03 1.65 15.42
N SER A 6 -0.64 2.04 16.51
CA SER A 6 -2.11 1.93 16.66
C SER A 6 -2.92 2.68 15.59
N THR A 7 -2.26 3.52 14.80
CA THR A 7 -2.84 4.30 13.69
C THR A 7 -2.78 3.58 12.34
N THR A 8 -1.87 2.62 12.16
CA THR A 8 -1.60 1.97 10.86
C THR A 8 -2.79 1.13 10.38
N TYR A 9 -3.46 0.40 11.28
CA TYR A 9 -4.66 -0.36 10.91
C TYR A 9 -5.86 0.54 10.58
N LYS A 10 -5.94 1.74 11.19
CA LYS A 10 -6.97 2.73 10.88
C LYS A 10 -6.75 3.28 9.48
N LYS A 11 -5.52 3.70 9.16
CA LYS A 11 -5.16 4.12 7.80
C LYS A 11 -5.40 3.03 6.77
N ALA A 12 -5.00 1.78 7.03
CA ALA A 12 -5.28 0.66 6.13
C ALA A 12 -6.80 0.45 5.91
N THR A 13 -7.60 0.46 6.98
CA THR A 13 -9.06 0.36 6.90
C THR A 13 -9.66 1.49 6.08
N GLN A 14 -9.27 2.73 6.36
CA GLN A 14 -9.86 3.89 5.69
C GLN A 14 -9.38 4.03 4.25
N ALA A 15 -8.16 3.60 3.92
CA ALA A 15 -7.69 3.56 2.53
C ALA A 15 -8.52 2.54 1.72
N LEU A 16 -8.73 1.33 2.26
CA LEU A 16 -9.64 0.34 1.65
C LEU A 16 -11.06 0.90 1.49
N ASN A 17 -11.57 1.61 2.50
CA ASN A 17 -12.90 2.21 2.47
C ASN A 17 -13.02 3.30 1.39
N ILE A 18 -12.08 4.24 1.32
CA ILE A 18 -12.02 5.29 0.29
C ILE A 18 -12.03 4.66 -1.10
N LEU A 19 -11.16 3.68 -1.35
CA LEU A 19 -11.04 3.02 -2.65
C LEU A 19 -12.33 2.27 -3.02
N ALA A 20 -12.98 1.60 -2.05
CA ALA A 20 -14.28 0.98 -2.27
C ALA A 20 -15.36 2.01 -2.63
N ARG A 21 -15.44 3.11 -1.90
CA ARG A 21 -16.44 4.18 -2.14
C ARG A 21 -16.26 4.84 -3.49
N LYS A 22 -15.02 5.10 -3.90
CA LYS A 22 -14.70 5.62 -5.24
C LYS A 22 -15.07 4.66 -6.37
N LYS A 23 -15.16 3.36 -6.07
CA LYS A 23 -15.62 2.31 -6.98
C LYS A 23 -17.04 1.86 -6.65
N ASP A 24 -17.96 2.82 -6.59
CA ASP A 24 -19.39 2.56 -6.40
C ASP A 24 -19.73 1.75 -5.13
N GLY A 25 -18.92 1.92 -4.08
CA GLY A 25 -19.05 1.23 -2.80
C GLY A 25 -18.51 -0.20 -2.76
N LYS A 26 -17.92 -0.73 -3.84
CA LYS A 26 -17.46 -2.13 -3.94
C LYS A 26 -16.18 -2.27 -4.77
N ILE A 27 -15.16 -2.94 -4.23
CA ILE A 27 -13.87 -3.10 -4.91
C ILE A 27 -13.26 -4.49 -4.72
N ASN A 28 -12.61 -5.01 -5.77
CA ASN A 28 -11.80 -6.21 -5.67
C ASN A 28 -10.63 -5.98 -4.68
N LYS A 29 -10.43 -6.92 -3.76
CA LYS A 29 -9.39 -6.87 -2.72
C LYS A 29 -7.99 -6.71 -3.32
N MET A 30 -7.64 -7.50 -4.33
CA MET A 30 -6.31 -7.43 -4.93
C MET A 30 -6.08 -6.07 -5.60
N LYS A 31 -7.09 -5.53 -6.30
CA LYS A 31 -7.04 -4.16 -6.82
C LYS A 31 -6.81 -3.14 -5.69
N ALA A 32 -7.59 -3.20 -4.62
CA ALA A 32 -7.46 -2.26 -3.51
C ALA A 32 -6.07 -2.32 -2.84
N ILE A 33 -5.55 -3.53 -2.58
CA ILE A 33 -4.20 -3.71 -2.01
C ILE A 33 -3.12 -3.10 -2.92
N LYS A 34 -3.23 -3.28 -4.24
CA LYS A 34 -2.27 -2.71 -5.20
C LYS A 34 -2.35 -1.19 -5.27
N LEU A 35 -3.55 -0.62 -5.21
CA LEU A 35 -3.72 0.83 -5.14
C LEU A 35 -3.14 1.41 -3.85
N ILE A 36 -3.24 0.71 -2.72
CA ILE A 36 -2.58 1.12 -1.47
C ILE A 36 -1.05 1.07 -1.62
N PHE A 37 -0.51 -0.01 -2.19
CA PHE A 37 0.93 -0.11 -2.50
C PHE A 37 1.42 1.05 -3.38
N LEU A 38 0.69 1.37 -4.45
CA LEU A 38 1.00 2.49 -5.34
C LEU A 38 0.92 3.84 -4.63
N ALA A 39 -0.03 4.01 -3.71
CA ALA A 39 -0.18 5.24 -2.93
C ALA A 39 0.97 5.41 -1.92
N ASP A 40 1.37 4.34 -1.23
CA ASP A 40 2.58 4.34 -0.39
C ASP A 40 3.82 4.66 -1.21
N ARG A 41 3.98 4.05 -2.40
CA ARG A 41 5.07 4.34 -3.32
C ARG A 41 5.12 5.81 -3.72
N LEU A 42 3.98 6.39 -4.10
CA LEU A 42 3.92 7.79 -4.49
C LEU A 42 4.29 8.71 -3.32
N HIS A 43 3.75 8.42 -2.13
CA HIS A 43 3.97 9.26 -0.95
C HIS A 43 5.42 9.15 -0.44
N LEU A 44 6.05 7.98 -0.54
CA LEU A 44 7.48 7.81 -0.27
C LEU A 44 8.31 8.68 -1.22
N ARG A 45 8.08 8.57 -2.52
CA ARG A 45 8.86 9.29 -3.53
C ARG A 45 8.68 10.80 -3.49
N LYS A 46 7.52 11.28 -3.03
CA LYS A 46 7.23 12.72 -2.89
C LYS A 46 7.63 13.30 -1.53
N TYR A 47 7.46 12.55 -0.44
CA TYR A 47 7.48 13.11 0.92
C TYR A 47 8.30 12.29 1.92
N GLY A 48 9.02 11.27 1.47
CA GLY A 48 9.93 10.49 2.32
C GLY A 48 9.26 9.66 3.41
N ARG A 49 7.97 9.36 3.29
CA ARG A 49 7.27 8.43 4.20
C ARG A 49 6.11 7.73 3.49
N PRO A 50 5.71 6.52 3.91
CA PRO A 50 4.50 5.89 3.40
C PRO A 50 3.22 6.50 4.03
N ILE A 51 2.06 6.16 3.46
CA ILE A 51 0.74 6.50 4.01
C ILE A 51 0.35 5.47 5.06
N VAL A 52 0.23 4.20 4.64
CA VAL A 52 -0.09 3.06 5.50
C VAL A 52 1.19 2.53 6.14
N GLY A 53 2.25 2.33 5.35
CA GLY A 53 3.51 1.79 5.87
C GLY A 53 3.44 0.30 6.11
N ASP A 54 2.90 -0.44 5.13
CA ASP A 54 2.71 -1.88 5.24
C ASP A 54 4.04 -2.67 5.17
N MET A 55 4.04 -3.91 5.67
CA MET A 55 5.10 -4.86 5.35
C MET A 55 4.79 -5.50 3.99
N TYR A 56 5.50 -5.02 2.96
CA TYR A 56 5.34 -5.47 1.58
C TYR A 56 6.13 -6.75 1.26
N TRP A 57 5.47 -7.63 0.52
CA TRP A 57 6.04 -8.85 -0.02
C TRP A 57 5.87 -8.89 -1.53
N ALA A 58 6.95 -9.18 -2.26
CA ALA A 58 6.87 -9.56 -3.65
C ALA A 58 6.29 -10.98 -3.74
N MET A 59 5.21 -11.14 -4.50
CA MET A 59 4.52 -12.42 -4.73
C MET A 59 4.18 -12.60 -6.22
N LYS A 60 3.76 -13.82 -6.62
CA LYS A 60 3.42 -14.16 -8.02
C LYS A 60 2.49 -13.16 -8.71
N LEU A 61 1.48 -12.65 -8.00
CA LEU A 61 0.50 -11.69 -8.54
C LEU A 61 0.81 -10.23 -8.18
N GLY A 62 2.07 -9.91 -7.89
CA GLY A 62 2.53 -8.56 -7.58
C GLY A 62 2.84 -8.36 -6.09
N PRO A 63 3.10 -7.11 -5.67
CA PRO A 63 3.37 -6.77 -4.29
C PRO A 63 2.10 -6.88 -3.45
N VAL A 64 2.27 -7.35 -2.21
CA VAL A 64 1.18 -7.52 -1.25
C VAL A 64 1.57 -6.91 0.10
N GLY A 65 0.80 -5.91 0.54
CA GLY A 65 0.85 -5.39 1.90
C GLY A 65 0.15 -6.34 2.87
N SER A 66 0.87 -6.79 3.90
CA SER A 66 0.37 -7.77 4.88
C SER A 66 -0.81 -7.25 5.69
N LEU A 67 -0.71 -6.03 6.21
CA LEU A 67 -1.75 -5.40 7.03
C LEU A 67 -2.99 -5.09 6.19
N ALA A 68 -2.83 -4.46 5.03
CA ALA A 68 -3.95 -4.15 4.14
C ALA A 68 -4.69 -5.42 3.73
N LYS A 69 -3.97 -6.50 3.42
CA LYS A 69 -4.58 -7.82 3.14
C LYS A 69 -5.34 -8.35 4.34
N ASN A 70 -4.75 -8.34 5.53
CA ASN A 70 -5.35 -8.90 6.74
C ASN A 70 -6.58 -8.09 7.20
N VAL A 71 -6.53 -6.76 7.10
CA VAL A 71 -7.67 -5.85 7.35
C VAL A 71 -8.77 -6.09 6.32
N ALA A 72 -8.44 -6.16 5.03
CA ALA A 72 -9.40 -6.51 3.98
C ALA A 72 -10.08 -7.85 4.26
N GLU A 73 -9.33 -8.86 4.70
CA GLU A 73 -9.88 -10.19 4.99
C GLU A 73 -10.56 -10.29 6.36
N LEU A 74 -10.50 -9.23 7.19
CA LEU A 74 -10.91 -9.25 8.60
C LEU A 74 -10.37 -10.47 9.35
N SER A 75 -9.09 -10.78 9.13
CA SER A 75 -8.42 -11.97 9.69
C SER A 75 -6.96 -11.69 10.02
N SER A 76 -6.44 -12.36 11.05
CA SER A 76 -5.03 -12.21 11.48
C SER A 76 -4.67 -10.76 11.82
N ILE A 77 -5.59 -10.06 12.50
CA ILE A 77 -5.46 -8.70 13.06
C ILE A 77 -5.89 -8.73 14.52
N SER A 78 -5.52 -7.72 15.31
CA SER A 78 -5.97 -7.60 16.71
C SER A 78 -7.48 -7.38 16.81
N ASP A 79 -8.05 -7.68 17.97
CA ASP A 79 -9.49 -7.44 18.24
C ASP A 79 -9.86 -5.96 18.08
N GLU A 80 -8.98 -5.05 18.51
CA GLU A 80 -9.16 -3.60 18.31
C GLU A 80 -9.26 -3.24 16.82
N ALA A 81 -8.33 -3.76 16.00
CA ALA A 81 -8.33 -3.53 14.56
C ALA A 81 -9.57 -4.15 13.89
N LEU A 82 -9.99 -5.34 14.34
CA LEU A 82 -11.19 -6.02 13.84
C LEU A 82 -12.46 -5.23 14.17
N MET A 83 -12.59 -4.74 15.40
CA MET A 83 -13.70 -3.91 15.86
C MET A 83 -13.75 -2.58 15.10
N TYR A 84 -12.61 -1.98 14.77
CA TYR A 84 -12.55 -0.78 13.95
C TYR A 84 -12.94 -1.08 12.49
N ALA A 85 -12.31 -2.07 11.86
CA ALA A 85 -12.49 -2.39 10.44
C ALA A 85 -13.93 -2.75 10.08
N LYS A 86 -14.59 -3.58 10.92
CA LYS A 86 -15.98 -4.01 10.71
C LYS A 86 -17.01 -2.86 10.70
N LYS A 87 -16.65 -1.67 11.21
CA LYS A 87 -17.51 -0.48 11.14
C LYS A 87 -17.55 0.15 9.74
N TYR A 88 -16.52 -0.09 8.93
CA TYR A 88 -16.31 0.63 7.67
C TYR A 88 -16.30 -0.28 6.45
N ILE A 89 -15.81 -1.52 6.57
CA ILE A 89 -15.65 -2.43 5.44
C ILE A 89 -16.11 -3.85 5.79
N LYS A 90 -16.53 -4.59 4.76
CA LYS A 90 -16.90 -6.01 4.88
C LYS A 90 -16.54 -6.79 3.61
N PRO A 91 -15.92 -7.98 3.72
CA PRO A 91 -15.81 -8.93 2.60
C PRO A 91 -17.20 -9.43 2.17
N THR A 92 -17.46 -9.52 0.87
CA THR A 92 -18.78 -9.94 0.36
C THR A 92 -18.92 -11.43 0.08
N ASP A 93 -17.82 -12.17 0.08
CA ASP A 93 -17.77 -13.57 -0.33
C ASP A 93 -16.86 -14.39 0.59
N GLU A 94 -17.08 -15.70 0.65
CA GLU A 94 -16.29 -16.63 1.47
C GLU A 94 -14.80 -16.62 1.10
N LYS A 95 -14.50 -16.41 -0.19
CA LYS A 95 -13.13 -16.30 -0.70
C LYS A 95 -12.50 -14.93 -0.42
N LYS A 96 -13.27 -14.01 0.18
CA LYS A 96 -12.91 -12.63 0.51
C LYS A 96 -12.21 -11.92 -0.65
N GLN A 97 -12.73 -12.08 -1.86
CA GLN A 97 -12.17 -11.48 -3.07
C GLN A 97 -12.64 -10.05 -3.26
N THR A 98 -13.81 -9.70 -2.72
CA THR A 98 -14.39 -8.38 -2.87
C THR A 98 -14.74 -7.78 -1.51
N LEU A 99 -14.56 -6.45 -1.41
CA LEU A 99 -14.83 -5.64 -0.24
C LEU A 99 -15.93 -4.64 -0.57
N VAL A 100 -16.82 -4.39 0.39
CA VAL A 100 -17.80 -3.29 0.33
C VAL A 100 -17.55 -2.28 1.42
N SER A 101 -17.81 -1.01 1.10
CA SER A 101 -17.92 0.07 2.07
C SER A 101 -19.27 -0.01 2.79
N LEU A 102 -19.25 0.11 4.11
CA LEU A 102 -20.43 0.11 4.97
C LEU A 102 -20.79 1.51 5.49
N LYS A 103 -19.80 2.40 5.54
CA LYS A 103 -19.91 3.71 6.16
C LYS A 103 -18.97 4.70 5.48
N GLN A 104 -19.32 5.98 5.52
CA GLN A 104 -18.41 7.06 5.15
C GLN A 104 -17.05 6.92 5.86
N GLU A 105 -15.99 7.20 5.13
CA GLU A 105 -14.62 7.15 5.60
C GLU A 105 -14.33 8.18 6.70
N ASP A 106 -13.43 7.81 7.60
CA ASP A 106 -12.86 8.71 8.58
C ASP A 106 -11.56 9.30 8.01
N VAL A 107 -11.67 10.42 7.28
CA VAL A 107 -10.50 11.07 6.66
C VAL A 107 -9.54 11.72 7.67
N SER A 108 -9.96 11.88 8.93
CA SER A 108 -9.13 12.53 9.96
C SER A 108 -7.87 11.74 10.31
N VAL A 109 -7.84 10.44 9.95
CA VAL A 109 -6.66 9.59 10.11
C VAL A 109 -5.55 9.92 9.10
N PHE A 110 -5.86 10.70 8.06
CA PHE A 110 -4.94 11.05 6.97
C PHE A 110 -4.52 12.51 7.04
N SER A 111 -3.28 12.77 6.63
CA SER A 111 -2.85 14.13 6.29
C SER A 111 -3.39 14.56 4.92
N LYS A 112 -3.27 15.85 4.59
CA LYS A 112 -3.65 16.37 3.26
C LYS A 112 -2.85 15.69 2.14
N THR A 113 -1.56 15.47 2.34
CA THR A 113 -0.68 14.83 1.34
C THR A 113 -0.98 13.33 1.19
N ASP A 114 -1.40 12.66 2.26
CA ASP A 114 -1.86 11.26 2.18
C ASP A 114 -3.06 11.15 1.21
N LEU A 115 -4.07 12.01 1.39
CA LEU A 115 -5.27 12.03 0.54
C LEU A 115 -4.95 12.43 -0.90
N GLU A 116 -4.05 13.41 -1.11
CA GLU A 116 -3.56 13.79 -2.43
C GLU A 116 -2.97 12.59 -3.19
N CYS A 117 -2.11 11.81 -2.54
CA CYS A 117 -1.50 10.64 -3.16
C CYS A 117 -2.50 9.51 -3.43
N ILE A 118 -3.44 9.25 -2.51
CA ILE A 118 -4.52 8.27 -2.74
C ILE A 118 -5.37 8.69 -3.95
N GLU A 119 -5.73 9.97 -4.05
CA GLU A 119 -6.52 10.51 -5.16
C GLU A 119 -5.77 10.37 -6.50
N ALA A 120 -4.50 10.79 -6.54
CA ALA A 120 -3.71 10.77 -7.75
C ALA A 120 -3.51 9.33 -8.27
N VAL A 121 -3.24 8.38 -7.37
CA VAL A 121 -3.14 6.96 -7.73
C VAL A 121 -4.48 6.40 -8.18
N TYR A 122 -5.58 6.72 -7.49
CA TYR A 122 -6.89 6.25 -7.93
C TYR A 122 -7.22 6.79 -9.32
N LYS A 123 -7.03 8.09 -9.57
CA LYS A 123 -7.29 8.70 -10.87
C LYS A 123 -6.51 8.03 -12.00
N GLU A 124 -5.22 7.76 -11.77
CA GLU A 124 -4.33 7.15 -12.77
C GLU A 124 -4.69 5.69 -13.09
N PHE A 125 -5.15 4.93 -12.08
CA PHE A 125 -5.24 3.48 -12.16
C PHE A 125 -6.67 2.92 -11.97
N SER A 126 -7.69 3.78 -11.91
CA SER A 126 -9.08 3.39 -11.64
C SER A 126 -9.71 2.54 -12.75
N ASP A 127 -9.26 2.69 -13.99
CA ASP A 127 -9.66 1.94 -15.17
C ASP A 127 -9.12 0.49 -15.16
N LYS A 128 -8.00 0.25 -14.48
CA LYS A 128 -7.27 -1.03 -14.55
C LYS A 128 -7.80 -2.09 -13.61
N ASP A 129 -7.93 -3.31 -14.06
CA ASP A 129 -8.29 -4.43 -13.19
C ASP A 129 -7.11 -4.89 -12.31
N GLN A 130 -7.39 -5.83 -11.41
CA GLN A 130 -6.40 -6.35 -10.49
C GLN A 130 -5.22 -7.07 -11.16
N PHE A 131 -5.39 -7.64 -12.36
CA PHE A 131 -4.33 -8.34 -13.09
C PHE A 131 -3.49 -7.36 -13.91
N GLU A 132 -4.10 -6.37 -14.55
CA GLU A 132 -3.39 -5.26 -15.19
C GLU A 132 -2.50 -4.52 -14.18
N LEU A 133 -3.02 -4.28 -12.98
CA LEU A 133 -2.20 -3.73 -11.89
C LEU A 133 -1.07 -4.68 -11.45
N ALA A 134 -1.24 -6.01 -11.58
CA ALA A 134 -0.15 -6.95 -11.32
C ALA A 134 1.01 -6.69 -12.29
N GLU A 135 0.71 -6.70 -13.59
CA GLU A 135 1.69 -6.52 -14.64
C GLU A 135 2.41 -5.17 -14.51
N ILE A 136 1.67 -4.10 -14.18
CA ILE A 136 2.28 -2.78 -13.92
C ILE A 136 3.25 -2.85 -12.74
N THR A 137 2.79 -3.36 -11.59
CA THR A 137 3.65 -3.43 -10.40
C THR A 137 4.85 -4.37 -10.55
N HIS A 138 4.80 -5.34 -11.47
CA HIS A 138 5.95 -6.20 -11.80
C HIS A 138 7.08 -5.45 -12.51
N THR A 139 6.79 -4.30 -13.12
CA THR A 139 7.80 -3.48 -13.80
C THR A 139 8.63 -2.62 -12.84
N TYR A 140 8.23 -2.51 -11.57
CA TYR A 140 8.90 -1.63 -10.62
C TYR A 140 10.07 -2.31 -9.92
N SER A 141 11.11 -1.53 -9.64
CA SER A 141 12.41 -1.95 -9.11
C SER A 141 12.27 -2.75 -7.82
N GLU A 142 11.38 -2.31 -6.93
CA GLU A 142 11.10 -2.95 -5.65
C GLU A 142 10.50 -4.36 -5.78
N TRP A 143 9.81 -4.69 -6.89
CA TRP A 143 9.29 -6.03 -7.13
C TRP A 143 10.19 -6.85 -8.06
N ILE A 144 10.63 -6.26 -9.19
CA ILE A 144 11.31 -6.98 -10.28
C ILE A 144 12.61 -7.64 -9.83
N LYS A 145 13.33 -7.05 -8.88
CA LYS A 145 14.58 -7.60 -8.34
C LYS A 145 14.38 -8.99 -7.70
N HIS A 146 13.15 -9.30 -7.26
CA HIS A 146 12.79 -10.57 -6.64
C HIS A 146 12.28 -11.62 -7.62
N LYS A 147 12.11 -11.28 -8.91
CA LYS A 147 11.52 -12.16 -9.93
C LYS A 147 12.24 -13.51 -10.00
N LYS A 148 13.58 -13.51 -10.02
CA LYS A 148 14.38 -14.74 -10.09
C LYS A 148 14.13 -15.68 -8.91
N GLU A 149 13.96 -15.14 -7.71
CA GLU A 149 13.69 -15.94 -6.51
C GLU A 149 12.27 -16.54 -6.54
N LEU A 150 11.30 -15.77 -7.03
CA LEU A 150 9.91 -16.23 -7.20
C LEU A 150 9.81 -17.32 -8.26
N ASP A 151 10.48 -17.13 -9.41
CA ASP A 151 10.58 -18.13 -10.48
C ASP A 151 11.30 -19.40 -10.00
N GLY A 152 12.23 -19.26 -9.05
CA GLY A 152 12.91 -20.36 -8.36
C GLY A 152 12.08 -21.08 -7.28
N GLY A 153 10.79 -20.76 -7.16
CA GLY A 153 9.85 -21.47 -6.28
C GLY A 153 9.58 -20.81 -4.93
N LYS A 154 10.20 -19.66 -4.61
CA LYS A 154 9.81 -18.91 -3.41
C LYS A 154 8.38 -18.39 -3.56
N LYS A 155 7.54 -18.61 -2.54
CA LYS A 155 6.15 -18.11 -2.53
C LYS A 155 6.05 -16.59 -2.34
N ARG A 156 7.01 -16.01 -1.61
CA ARG A 156 7.11 -14.58 -1.34
C ARG A 156 8.54 -14.19 -0.96
N VAL A 157 8.92 -12.96 -1.26
CA VAL A 157 10.18 -12.33 -0.81
C VAL A 157 9.87 -10.98 -0.17
N LYS A 158 10.51 -10.65 0.95
CA LYS A 158 10.28 -9.37 1.64
C LYS A 158 10.90 -8.25 0.79
N MET A 159 10.13 -7.19 0.54
CA MET A 159 10.59 -6.01 -0.19
C MET A 159 11.29 -5.03 0.75
N ASP A 160 12.24 -4.26 0.22
CA ASP A 160 12.88 -3.17 0.94
C ASP A 160 12.24 -1.83 0.54
N TYR A 161 12.05 -0.94 1.50
CA TYR A 161 11.55 0.40 1.24
C TYR A 161 12.56 1.25 0.46
N ASP A 162 13.86 0.98 0.61
CA ASP A 162 14.91 1.73 -0.08
C ASP A 162 14.79 1.58 -1.62
N ASP A 163 14.22 0.47 -2.10
CA ASP A 163 14.01 0.23 -3.53
C ASP A 163 12.91 1.11 -4.16
N PHE A 164 11.98 1.65 -3.36
CA PHE A 164 10.87 2.46 -3.88
C PHE A 164 11.35 3.81 -4.45
N PHE A 165 12.55 4.24 -4.05
CA PHE A 165 13.22 5.42 -4.57
C PHE A 165 13.98 5.15 -5.88
N VAL A 166 14.15 3.89 -6.29
CA VAL A 166 14.84 3.55 -7.53
C VAL A 166 13.92 3.81 -8.72
N ASP A 167 14.42 4.56 -9.70
CA ASP A 167 13.68 4.79 -10.95
C ASP A 167 13.46 3.49 -11.71
N THR A 168 12.31 3.43 -12.38
CA THR A 168 11.88 2.25 -13.13
C THR A 168 12.12 2.49 -14.61
N PRO A 169 12.51 1.46 -15.39
CA PRO A 169 12.75 1.62 -16.82
C PRO A 169 11.55 2.17 -17.58
N LYS A 170 10.33 1.83 -17.13
CA LYS A 170 9.08 2.39 -17.61
C LYS A 170 8.73 3.63 -16.78
N ARG A 171 8.67 4.79 -17.44
CA ARG A 171 8.28 6.05 -16.83
C ARG A 171 6.76 6.20 -16.85
N ASP A 172 6.12 5.88 -15.75
CA ASP A 172 4.78 6.40 -15.47
C ASP A 172 4.95 7.84 -14.97
N ASN A 173 4.25 8.79 -15.60
CA ASN A 173 4.38 10.22 -15.27
C ASN A 173 4.15 10.48 -13.78
N LEU A 174 3.24 9.74 -13.14
CA LEU A 174 2.91 9.86 -11.72
C LEU A 174 4.12 9.68 -10.79
N PHE A 175 5.08 8.84 -11.17
CA PHE A 175 6.25 8.49 -10.35
C PHE A 175 7.56 9.10 -10.85
N SER A 176 7.49 10.02 -11.80
CA SER A 176 8.65 10.70 -12.40
C SER A 176 9.05 11.97 -11.65
N GLN A 177 9.21 11.87 -10.32
CA GLN A 177 9.76 12.97 -9.52
C GLN A 177 11.11 13.41 -10.08
N ASN A 178 11.41 14.71 -10.04
CA ASN A 178 12.73 15.17 -10.45
C ASN A 178 13.79 14.65 -9.47
N LYS A 179 15.03 14.56 -9.95
CA LYS A 179 16.13 13.96 -9.19
C LYS A 179 16.35 14.63 -7.83
N SER A 180 16.23 15.95 -7.75
CA SER A 180 16.46 16.71 -6.51
C SER A 180 15.41 16.38 -5.45
N ASP A 181 14.13 16.42 -5.83
CA ASP A 181 13.03 16.12 -4.90
C ASP A 181 13.06 14.66 -4.45
N LEU A 182 13.41 13.74 -5.36
CA LEU A 182 13.50 12.32 -5.05
C LEU A 182 14.62 12.00 -4.06
N GLU A 183 15.80 12.63 -4.21
CA GLU A 183 16.90 12.47 -3.25
C GLU A 183 16.54 13.09 -1.90
N MET A 184 15.90 14.26 -1.86
CA MET A 184 15.44 14.87 -0.60
C MET A 184 14.41 13.99 0.12
N ALA A 185 13.47 13.39 -0.61
CA ALA A 185 12.50 12.46 -0.05
C ALA A 185 13.20 11.19 0.49
N LYS A 186 14.22 10.70 -0.21
CA LYS A 186 15.02 9.55 0.24
C LYS A 186 15.84 9.86 1.50
N GLU A 187 16.49 11.02 1.56
CA GLU A 187 17.20 11.50 2.76
C GLU A 187 16.26 11.60 3.96
N THR A 188 15.10 12.24 3.76
CA THR A 188 14.05 12.36 4.79
C THR A 188 13.60 10.97 5.30
N PHE A 189 13.44 10.00 4.40
CA PHE A 189 13.07 8.63 4.78
C PHE A 189 14.18 7.94 5.58
N SER A 190 15.43 8.07 5.15
CA SER A 190 16.60 7.52 5.84
C SER A 190 16.73 8.07 7.26
N GLU A 191 16.61 9.38 7.45
CA GLU A 191 16.64 10.01 8.77
C GLU A 191 15.54 9.45 9.70
N GLN A 192 14.30 9.34 9.19
CA GLN A 192 13.20 8.76 9.97
C GLN A 192 13.46 7.29 10.33
N LYS A 193 14.01 6.50 9.40
CA LYS A 193 14.36 5.09 9.60
C LYS A 193 15.45 4.94 10.66
N GLU A 194 16.44 5.81 10.68
CA GLU A 194 17.49 5.85 11.71
C GLU A 194 16.92 6.17 13.09
N VAL A 195 16.05 7.19 13.18
CA VAL A 195 15.37 7.57 14.43
C VAL A 195 14.55 6.39 14.99
N VAL A 196 13.74 5.74 14.15
CA VAL A 196 12.94 4.57 14.57
C VAL A 196 13.84 3.42 15.02
N THR A 197 14.95 3.18 14.31
CA THR A 197 15.90 2.12 14.65
C THR A 197 16.61 2.40 15.98
N PHE A 198 16.94 3.66 16.26
CA PHE A 198 17.55 4.09 17.51
C PHE A 198 16.63 3.82 18.71
N PHE A 199 15.34 4.17 18.60
CA PHE A 199 14.36 3.95 19.68
C PHE A 199 13.86 2.50 19.79
N ALA A 200 14.18 1.63 18.83
CA ALA A 200 13.83 0.22 18.87
C ALA A 200 14.89 -0.67 19.56
N ARG A 201 16.05 -0.10 19.93
CA ARG A 201 17.11 -0.73 20.72
C ARG A 201 16.84 -0.56 22.21
#